data_AF-A0A8T4I7B5-F1
#
_entry.id   AF-A0A8T4I7B5-F1
#
_cell.length_a   1.000
_cell.length_b   1.000
_cell.length_c   1.000
_cell.angle_alpha   90.00
_cell.angle_beta   90.00
_cell.angle_gamma   90.00
#
_symmetry.space_group_name_H-M   'P 1'
#
loop_
_entity.id
_entity.type
_entity.pdbx_description
1 polymer ?
#
loop_
_entity_poly.entity_id
_entity_poly.type
_entity_poly.pdbx_seq_one_letter_code
_entity_poly.pdbx_strand_id
1 'polypeptide(L)' 'EATVADDKFTAAYSTRGGVTAVTAIRGLIQEAIPGAVVTSYAEDQVIGVRTWDAEGDRWAAVQECATAIG' A
#
# COMPACT_ATOMS: atom_id res chain seq x y z
N GLU A 1 -18.42 3.68 9.87
CA GLU A 1 -18.32 4.60 8.71
C GLU A 1 -17.09 4.21 7.89
N ALA A 2 -17.15 4.31 6.57
CA ALA A 2 -16.01 4.06 5.69
C ALA A 2 -15.66 5.38 4.98
N THR A 3 -14.49 5.94 5.32
CA THR A 3 -13.95 7.10 4.63
C THR A 3 -13.12 6.60 3.46
N VAL A 4 -13.68 6.61 2.26
CA VAL A 4 -12.86 6.56 1.03
C VAL A 4 -12.55 8.01 0.69
N ALA A 5 -11.52 8.55 1.34
CA ALA A 5 -10.94 9.81 0.91
C ALA A 5 -10.21 9.60 -0.43
N ASP A 6 -10.22 10.59 -1.32
CA ASP A 6 -9.29 10.69 -2.45
C ASP A 6 -7.89 10.84 -1.86
N ASP A 7 -7.27 9.71 -1.54
CA ASP A 7 -6.08 9.66 -0.72
C ASP A 7 -4.84 9.57 -1.60
N LYS A 8 -4.49 10.74 -2.13
CA LYS A 8 -3.32 10.92 -2.97
C LYS A 8 -2.05 11.01 -2.14
N PHE A 9 -0.95 10.52 -2.69
CA PHE A 9 0.37 10.78 -2.13
C PHE A 9 0.67 12.28 -2.16
N THR A 10 1.07 12.85 -1.02
CA THR A 10 1.47 14.27 -0.92
C THR A 10 2.93 14.51 -1.33
N ALA A 11 3.71 13.44 -1.47
CA ALA A 11 5.08 13.41 -1.96
C ALA A 11 5.38 12.03 -2.57
N ALA A 12 6.43 11.91 -3.38
CA ALA A 12 6.82 10.63 -3.97
C ALA A 12 7.04 9.57 -2.87
N TYR A 13 6.40 8.42 -3.02
CA TYR A 13 6.43 7.31 -2.08
C TYR A 13 7.13 6.09 -2.69
N SER A 14 7.80 5.29 -1.86
CA SER A 14 8.39 4.03 -2.30
C SER A 14 8.32 2.99 -1.21
N THR A 15 8.15 1.73 -1.62
CA THR A 15 8.24 0.56 -0.73
C THR A 15 9.63 0.31 -0.16
N ARG A 16 10.65 1.13 -0.52
CA ARG A 16 12.04 1.16 -0.01
C ARG A 16 12.66 -0.21 0.25
N GLY A 17 13.55 -0.66 -0.63
CA GLY A 17 14.45 -1.79 -0.34
C GLY A 17 13.85 -3.20 -0.49
N GLY A 18 12.67 -3.34 -1.09
CA GLY A 18 12.06 -4.64 -1.35
C GLY A 18 11.44 -5.24 -0.09
N VAL A 19 10.33 -4.68 0.34
CA VAL A 19 9.52 -5.22 1.43
C VAL A 19 8.52 -6.25 0.91
N THR A 20 7.90 -6.99 1.81
CA THR A 20 6.83 -7.91 1.46
C THR A 20 5.55 -7.17 1.09
N ALA A 21 4.71 -7.76 0.25
CA ALA A 21 3.49 -7.14 -0.24
C ALA A 21 2.52 -6.78 0.89
N VAL A 22 2.32 -7.67 1.87
CA VAL A 22 1.43 -7.40 3.01
C VAL A 22 1.99 -6.28 3.87
N THR A 23 3.31 -6.21 4.04
CA THR A 23 3.96 -5.10 4.77
C THR A 23 3.74 -3.77 4.05
N ALA A 24 3.93 -3.73 2.73
CA ALA A 24 3.68 -2.52 1.93
C ALA A 24 2.22 -2.09 2.01
N ILE A 25 1.28 -3.01 1.76
CA ILE A 25 -0.16 -2.75 1.83
C ILE A 25 -0.57 -2.22 3.20
N ARG A 26 -0.08 -2.86 4.27
CA ARG A 26 -0.38 -2.44 5.64
C ARG A 26 0.12 -1.03 5.90
N GLY A 27 1.33 -0.68 5.45
CA GLY A 27 1.87 0.67 5.56
C GLY A 27 0.98 1.70 4.85
N LEU A 28 0.62 1.43 3.59
CA LEU A 28 -0.26 2.30 2.81
C LEU A 28 -1.63 2.49 3.49
N ILE A 29 -2.30 1.41 3.89
CA ILE A 29 -3.62 1.50 4.55
C ILE A 29 -3.53 2.25 5.88
N GLN A 30 -2.47 2.05 6.65
CA GLN A 30 -2.31 2.71 7.96
C GLN A 30 -1.91 4.19 7.85
N GLU A 31 -1.26 4.60 6.75
CA GLU A 31 -1.08 6.02 6.44
C GLU A 31 -2.41 6.71 6.11
N ALA A 32 -3.27 6.03 5.34
CA ALA A 32 -4.61 6.53 5.00
C ALA A 32 -5.53 6.57 6.23
N ILE A 33 -5.48 5.52 7.04
CA ILE A 33 -6.37 5.27 8.18
C ILE A 33 -5.52 4.82 9.38
N PRO A 34 -5.01 5.76 10.19
CA PRO A 34 -4.23 5.44 11.37
C PRO A 34 -4.98 4.50 12.31
N GLY A 35 -4.33 3.41 12.71
CA GLY A 35 -4.92 2.39 13.60
C GLY A 35 -5.77 1.32 12.90
N ALA A 36 -5.85 1.32 11.57
CA ALA A 36 -6.51 0.25 10.83
C ALA A 36 -5.89 -1.14 11.15
N VAL A 37 -6.76 -2.09 11.48
CA VAL A 37 -6.41 -3.50 11.64
C VAL A 37 -6.47 -4.17 10.27
N VAL A 38 -5.30 -4.55 9.75
CA VAL A 38 -5.15 -5.20 8.45
C VAL A 38 -4.86 -6.69 8.66
N THR A 39 -5.77 -7.54 8.19
CA THR A 39 -5.62 -9.01 8.23
C THR A 39 -5.44 -9.51 6.80
N SER A 40 -4.30 -10.15 6.53
CA SER A 40 -4.05 -10.84 5.25
C SER A 40 -4.39 -12.32 5.37
N TYR A 41 -5.00 -12.87 4.32
CA TYR A 41 -5.19 -14.31 4.13
C TYR A 41 -4.30 -14.87 3.01
N ALA A 42 -3.59 -13.99 2.30
CA ALA A 42 -2.63 -14.36 1.27
C ALA A 42 -1.27 -14.69 1.89
N GLU A 43 -0.53 -15.61 1.27
CA GLU A 43 0.87 -15.86 1.61
C GLU A 43 1.69 -14.62 1.25
N ASP A 44 2.41 -14.09 2.24
CA ASP A 44 3.17 -12.86 2.06
C ASP A 44 4.46 -13.13 1.28
N GLN A 45 4.68 -12.38 0.20
CA GLN A 45 5.83 -12.55 -0.68
C GLN A 45 6.59 -11.23 -0.81
N VAL A 46 7.92 -11.35 -0.96
CA VAL A 46 8.77 -10.19 -1.25
C VAL A 46 8.42 -9.66 -2.63
N ILE A 47 8.07 -8.38 -2.70
CA ILE A 47 7.86 -7.68 -3.96
C ILE A 47 9.07 -6.79 -4.27
N GLY A 48 9.37 -6.61 -5.56
CA GLY A 48 10.38 -5.65 -5.99
C GLY A 48 10.04 -4.22 -5.53
N VAL A 49 11.04 -3.34 -5.51
CA VAL A 49 10.83 -1.93 -5.18
C VAL A 49 9.77 -1.34 -6.12
N ARG A 50 8.81 -0.61 -5.52
CA ARG A 50 7.80 0.19 -6.23
C ARG A 50 7.95 1.64 -5.80
N THR A 51 7.64 2.53 -6.73
CA THR A 51 7.70 3.98 -6.56
C THR A 51 6.44 4.58 -7.17
N TRP A 52 5.78 5.44 -6.41
CA TRP A 52 4.60 6.18 -6.86
C TRP A 52 4.87 7.66 -6.70
N ASP A 53 4.54 8.43 -7.73
CA ASP A 53 4.71 9.87 -7.73
C ASP A 53 3.72 10.56 -6.79
N ALA A 54 4.02 11.82 -6.47
CA ALA A 54 3.04 12.69 -5.84
C ALA A 54 1.77 12.75 -6.70
N GLU A 55 0.62 12.93 -6.03
CA GLU A 55 -0.71 12.88 -6.64
C GLU A 55 -1.17 11.49 -7.12
N GLY A 56 -0.31 10.46 -7.04
CA GLY A 56 -0.70 9.07 -7.27
C GLY A 56 -1.73 8.60 -6.24
N ASP A 57 -2.64 7.72 -6.65
CA ASP A 57 -3.68 7.15 -5.79
C ASP A 57 -3.11 6.04 -4.89
N ARG A 58 -3.19 6.23 -3.57
CA ARG A 58 -2.72 5.25 -2.59
C ARG A 58 -3.51 3.94 -2.64
N TRP A 59 -4.80 3.97 -2.99
CA TRP A 59 -5.62 2.76 -3.13
C TRP A 59 -5.29 1.97 -4.39
N ALA A 60 -4.87 2.65 -5.47
CA ALA A 60 -4.32 1.99 -6.65
C ALA A 60 -2.98 1.31 -6.31
N ALA A 61 -2.11 1.95 -5.52
CA ALA A 61 -0.86 1.36 -5.06
C ALA A 61 -1.07 0.10 -4.19
N VAL A 62 -2.10 0.09 -3.33
CA VAL A 62 -2.51 -1.09 -2.55
C VAL A 62 -2.90 -2.24 -3.48
N GLN A 63 -3.72 -1.97 -4.49
CA GLN A 63 -4.13 -2.98 -5.48
C GLN A 63 -2.94 -3.53 -6.26
N GLU A 64 -2.03 -2.67 -6.70
CA GLU A 64 -0.81 -3.08 -7.39
C GLU A 64 0.02 -4.06 -6.55
N CYS A 65 0.22 -3.77 -5.25
CA CYS A 65 0.94 -4.65 -4.35
C CYS A 65 0.22 -5.99 -4.14
N ALA A 66 -1.12 -6.00 -4.08
CA ALA A 66 -1.90 -7.22 -3.93
C ALA A 66 -1.83 -8.09 -5.20
N THR A 67 -1.96 -7.48 -6.38
CA THR A 67 -1.83 -8.19 -7.66
C THR A 67 -0.45 -8.81 -7.85
N ALA A 68 0.59 -8.24 -7.25
CA ALA A 68 1.94 -8.79 -7.34
C ALA A 68 2.11 -10.17 -6.65
N ILE A 69 1.21 -10.55 -5.74
CA ILE A 69 1.28 -11.82 -5.00
C ILE A 69 0.17 -12.82 -5.35
N GLY A 70 -0.77 -12.45 -6.22
CA GLY A 70 -1.84 -13.32 -6.73
C GLY A 70 -3.23 -12.86 -6.35
#